data_AF-Q1KV05-F1
#
_entry.id   AF-Q1KV05-F1
#
_cell.length_a   1.000
_cell.length_b   1.000
_cell.length_c   1.000
_cell.angle_alpha   90.00
_cell.angle_beta   90.00
_cell.angle_gamma   90.00
#
_symmetry.space_group_name_H-M   'P 1'
#
loop_
_entity.id
_entity.type
_entity.pdbx_description
1 polymer ?
#
loop_
_entity_poly.entity_id
_entity_poly.type
_entity_poly.pdbx_seq_one_letter_code
_entity_poly.pdbx_strand_id
1 'polypeptide(L)'
;EQEEELDLVIDLSQKMNVRPVIGIRAKLRTKHSGHFGSTSGEKGKFGLTTTQIVRVVRKLDQMGMLDCLQLLHFHIGSQIPSTALLSDGVSEAAQLYCELVRLGAHMRVIDIGGGLGIDYDGSKSGESDLSVSYSLEEYASAVVSAVRFVCDRKSVTHPVICSESGRAIVSHHSVLIFEAVSASGSVGHGVDPTDIEFLLEGYSEEARSDYQNLYAAAIQGEFESCLLYMDQLKQRCVEG
;
A
#
# COMPACT_ATOMS: atom_id res chain seq x y z
N GLU A 1 -0.55 -2.94 22.74
CA GLU A 1 0.46 -2.78 21.66
C GLU A 1 1.80 -2.23 22.16
N GLN A 2 1.82 -1.55 23.30
CA GLN A 2 3.03 -1.13 24.01
C GLN A 2 3.20 -1.95 25.31
N GLU A 3 4.42 -2.03 25.84
CA GLU A 3 4.71 -2.87 27.01
C GLU A 3 4.06 -2.29 28.26
N GLU A 4 4.02 -0.95 28.35
CA GLU A 4 3.51 -0.16 29.46
C GLU A 4 1.99 -0.29 29.63
N GLU A 5 1.26 -0.61 28.56
CA GLU A 5 -0.20 -0.84 28.60
C GLU A 5 -0.57 -2.06 29.45
N LEU A 6 0.34 -3.03 29.59
CA LEU A 6 0.06 -4.25 30.34
C LEU A 6 -0.23 -3.97 31.81
N ASP A 7 0.49 -3.03 32.42
CA ASP A 7 0.27 -2.60 33.81
C ASP A 7 -1.15 -2.07 33.99
N LEU A 8 -1.59 -1.21 33.08
CA LEU A 8 -2.93 -0.65 33.11
C LEU A 8 -4.02 -1.72 32.97
N VAL A 9 -3.82 -2.70 32.08
CA VAL A 9 -4.77 -3.81 31.89
C VAL A 9 -4.88 -4.64 33.16
N ILE A 10 -3.76 -4.95 33.80
CA ILE A 10 -3.71 -5.73 35.04
C ILE A 10 -4.39 -4.99 36.19
N ASP A 11 -4.07 -3.71 36.37
CA ASP A 11 -4.66 -2.87 37.42
C ASP A 11 -6.18 -2.75 37.28
N LEU A 12 -6.67 -2.53 36.05
CA LEU A 12 -8.10 -2.45 35.76
C LEU A 12 -8.79 -3.81 35.93
N SER A 13 -8.16 -4.89 35.49
CA SER A 13 -8.65 -6.26 35.69
C SER A 13 -8.91 -6.56 37.17
N GLN A 14 -7.98 -6.18 38.05
CA GLN A 14 -8.11 -6.36 39.49
C GLN A 14 -9.22 -5.49 40.08
N LYS A 15 -9.30 -4.20 39.70
CA LYS A 15 -10.35 -3.28 40.16
C LYS A 15 -11.74 -3.71 39.73
N MET A 16 -11.86 -4.30 38.53
CA MET A 16 -13.14 -4.75 37.98
C MET A 16 -13.47 -6.21 38.34
N ASN A 17 -12.53 -6.95 38.94
CA ASN A 17 -12.63 -8.38 39.22
C ASN A 17 -12.98 -9.22 37.97
N VAL A 18 -12.31 -8.93 36.85
CA VAL A 18 -12.50 -9.61 35.56
C VAL A 18 -11.16 -10.17 35.09
N ARG A 19 -11.11 -11.45 34.69
CA ARG A 19 -9.93 -11.99 34.00
C ARG A 19 -9.93 -11.49 32.54
N PRO A 20 -8.88 -10.78 32.09
CA PRO A 20 -8.85 -10.15 30.79
C PRO A 20 -8.51 -11.18 29.69
N VAL A 21 -8.93 -10.90 28.46
CA VAL A 21 -8.41 -11.57 27.27
C VAL A 21 -7.37 -10.63 26.65
N ILE A 22 -6.11 -11.06 26.68
CA ILE A 22 -4.96 -10.25 26.27
C ILE A 22 -4.47 -10.74 24.92
N GLY A 23 -4.35 -9.79 23.98
CA GLY A 23 -3.60 -9.96 22.75
C GLY A 23 -2.32 -9.13 22.77
N ILE A 24 -1.29 -9.60 22.09
CA ILE A 24 -0.06 -8.83 21.87
C ILE A 24 0.16 -8.62 20.38
N ARG A 25 0.63 -7.43 20.01
CA ARG A 25 1.10 -7.13 18.67
C ARG A 25 2.60 -7.38 18.59
N ALA A 26 3.06 -8.24 17.69
CA ALA A 26 4.48 -8.48 17.48
C ALA A 26 5.05 -7.57 16.38
N LYS A 27 6.28 -7.10 16.60
CA LYS A 27 7.12 -6.52 15.55
C LYS A 27 7.81 -7.64 14.79
N LEU A 28 7.49 -7.76 13.51
CA LEU A 28 8.16 -8.69 12.61
C LEU A 28 9.44 -8.07 12.05
N ARG A 29 10.42 -8.92 11.76
CA ARG A 29 11.65 -8.57 11.03
C ARG A 29 11.39 -8.50 9.54
N THR A 30 10.46 -9.32 9.04
CA THR A 30 9.99 -9.25 7.65
C THR A 30 9.49 -7.82 7.35
N LYS A 31 10.08 -7.18 6.33
CA LYS A 31 9.74 -5.81 5.91
C LYS A 31 9.03 -5.85 4.56
N HIS A 32 8.08 -4.96 4.38
CA HIS A 32 7.51 -4.64 3.08
C HIS A 32 8.08 -3.27 2.61
N SER A 33 8.86 -3.28 1.54
CA SER A 33 9.35 -2.06 0.87
C SER A 33 8.30 -1.61 -0.16
N GLY A 34 7.64 -0.48 0.10
CA GLY A 34 6.64 0.11 -0.79
C GLY A 34 6.01 1.36 -0.17
N HIS A 35 5.29 2.15 -0.96
CA HIS A 35 4.62 3.39 -0.49
C HIS A 35 3.65 3.15 0.69
N PHE A 36 3.14 1.92 0.84
CA PHE A 36 2.24 1.50 1.91
C PHE A 36 2.91 0.71 3.06
N GLY A 37 4.24 0.56 3.03
CA GLY A 37 5.01 -0.23 4.02
C GLY A 37 5.56 0.57 5.20
N SER A 38 5.43 1.90 5.21
CA SER A 38 6.11 2.80 6.16
C SER A 38 5.65 2.68 7.63
N THR A 39 4.55 1.97 7.91
CA THR A 39 4.06 1.72 9.27
C THR A 39 4.45 0.36 9.86
N SER A 40 5.17 -0.47 9.09
CA SER A 40 5.41 -1.88 9.44
C SER A 40 6.88 -2.22 9.68
N GLY A 41 7.14 -3.33 10.39
CA GLY A 41 8.47 -3.80 10.76
C GLY A 41 9.00 -3.24 12.09
N GLU A 42 10.27 -3.52 12.40
CA GLU A 42 10.92 -3.21 13.69
C GLU A 42 10.86 -1.72 14.11
N LYS A 43 10.85 -0.81 13.13
CA LYS A 43 10.74 0.65 13.34
C LYS A 43 9.29 1.16 13.42
N GLY A 44 8.30 0.28 13.32
CA GLY A 44 6.89 0.64 13.46
C GLY A 44 6.60 1.27 14.82
N LYS A 45 5.65 2.22 14.85
CA LYS A 45 5.22 2.93 16.06
C LYS A 45 4.60 1.99 17.11
N PHE A 46 4.02 0.88 16.67
CA PHE A 46 3.28 -0.07 17.49
C PHE A 46 3.90 -1.47 17.42
N GLY A 47 3.61 -2.27 18.46
CA GLY A 47 4.05 -3.65 18.56
C GLY A 47 5.30 -3.82 19.43
N LEU A 48 5.43 -5.03 19.94
CA LEU A 48 6.47 -5.45 20.86
C LEU A 48 7.59 -6.18 20.11
N THR A 49 8.82 -5.85 20.44
CA THR A 49 9.99 -6.66 20.05
C THR A 49 9.97 -8.00 20.79
N THR A 50 10.72 -8.99 20.29
CA THR A 50 10.82 -10.31 20.95
C THR A 50 11.25 -10.19 22.42
N THR A 51 12.17 -9.28 22.74
CA THR A 51 12.61 -9.04 24.13
C THR A 51 11.47 -8.53 25.01
N GLN A 52 10.64 -7.62 24.50
CA GLN A 52 9.48 -7.10 25.22
C GLN A 52 8.40 -8.17 25.38
N ILE A 53 8.16 -8.99 24.35
CA ILE A 53 7.24 -10.13 24.43
C ILE A 53 7.66 -11.09 25.56
N VAL A 54 8.94 -11.42 25.67
CA VAL A 54 9.44 -12.28 26.76
C VAL A 54 9.21 -11.65 28.14
N ARG A 55 9.36 -10.32 28.27
CA ARG A 55 9.07 -9.61 29.53
C ARG A 55 7.58 -9.66 29.89
N VAL A 56 6.70 -9.42 28.92
CA VAL A 56 5.23 -9.57 29.06
C VAL A 56 4.88 -10.98 29.54
N VAL A 57 5.40 -12.03 28.89
CA VAL A 57 5.15 -13.42 29.27
C VAL A 57 5.60 -13.67 30.71
N ARG A 58 6.82 -13.28 31.08
CA ARG A 58 7.34 -13.46 32.45
C ARG A 58 6.49 -12.74 33.49
N LYS A 59 6.03 -11.53 33.18
CA LYS A 59 5.19 -10.74 34.09
C LYS A 59 3.82 -11.40 34.28
N LEU A 60 3.19 -11.84 33.20
CA LEU A 60 1.92 -12.58 33.27
C LEU A 60 2.08 -13.89 34.05
N ASP A 61 3.19 -14.60 33.88
CA ASP A 61 3.50 -15.83 34.63
C ASP A 61 3.62 -15.58 36.14
N GLN A 62 4.40 -14.56 36.54
CA GLN A 62 4.56 -14.15 37.94
C GLN A 62 3.23 -13.77 38.60
N MET A 63 2.27 -13.30 37.82
CA MET A 63 0.94 -12.92 38.28
C MET A 63 -0.09 -14.06 38.17
N GLY A 64 0.29 -15.23 37.66
CA GLY A 64 -0.62 -16.35 37.42
C GLY A 64 -1.71 -16.01 36.40
N MET A 65 -1.35 -15.24 35.37
CA MET A 65 -2.23 -14.71 34.32
C MET A 65 -1.81 -15.12 32.90
N LEU A 66 -0.93 -16.13 32.72
CA LEU A 66 -0.57 -16.63 31.39
C LEU A 66 -1.74 -17.18 30.59
N ASP A 67 -2.79 -17.64 31.28
CA ASP A 67 -4.07 -18.06 30.68
C ASP A 67 -4.80 -16.92 29.96
N CYS A 68 -4.51 -15.68 30.34
CA CYS A 68 -5.11 -14.48 29.75
C CYS A 68 -4.49 -14.14 28.40
N LEU A 69 -3.26 -14.59 28.11
CA LEU A 69 -2.60 -14.33 26.82
C LEU A 69 -3.10 -15.32 25.76
N GLN A 70 -3.97 -14.85 24.86
CA GLN A 70 -4.72 -15.71 23.95
C GLN A 70 -4.57 -15.35 22.46
N LEU A 71 -4.05 -14.16 22.14
CA LEU A 71 -4.00 -13.66 20.76
C LEU A 71 -2.62 -13.10 20.41
N LEU A 72 -2.08 -13.54 19.27
CA LEU A 72 -0.93 -12.92 18.64
C LEU A 72 -1.40 -12.16 17.41
N HIS A 73 -1.19 -10.85 17.39
CA HIS A 73 -1.48 -9.98 16.26
C HIS A 73 -0.17 -9.54 15.61
N PHE A 74 -0.18 -9.35 14.30
CA PHE A 74 0.86 -8.64 13.57
C PHE A 74 0.25 -7.94 12.35
N HIS A 75 1.01 -7.00 11.78
CA HIS A 75 0.58 -6.31 10.57
C HIS A 75 1.79 -6.07 9.67
N ILE A 76 1.81 -6.73 8.51
CA ILE A 76 2.89 -6.59 7.50
C ILE A 76 2.78 -5.24 6.79
N GLY A 77 1.57 -4.70 6.64
CA GLY A 77 1.28 -3.46 5.92
C GLY A 77 0.02 -3.59 5.07
N SER A 78 -0.38 -2.50 4.43
CA SER A 78 -1.46 -2.50 3.44
C SER A 78 -0.92 -2.87 2.05
N GLN A 79 -1.78 -3.44 1.20
CA GLN A 79 -1.49 -3.69 -0.22
C GLN A 79 -0.24 -4.56 -0.41
N ILE A 80 -0.21 -5.76 0.21
CA ILE A 80 0.91 -6.69 0.04
C ILE A 80 0.86 -7.22 -1.40
N PRO A 81 1.92 -7.10 -2.20
CA PRO A 81 1.85 -7.35 -3.65
C PRO A 81 1.97 -8.83 -4.02
N SER A 82 2.57 -9.66 -3.16
CA SER A 82 2.84 -11.08 -3.45
C SER A 82 2.62 -12.01 -2.25
N THR A 83 2.27 -13.27 -2.55
CA THR A 83 2.09 -14.32 -1.54
C THR A 83 3.40 -14.76 -0.89
N ALA A 84 4.55 -14.54 -1.54
CA ALA A 84 5.87 -14.82 -0.97
C ALA A 84 6.12 -13.95 0.28
N LEU A 85 5.94 -12.63 0.15
CA LEU A 85 6.08 -11.69 1.27
C LEU A 85 5.09 -11.97 2.39
N LEU A 86 3.85 -12.30 2.02
CA LEU A 86 2.82 -12.72 2.97
C LEU A 86 3.25 -13.98 3.74
N SER A 87 3.71 -15.01 3.04
CA SER A 87 4.12 -16.29 3.63
C SER A 87 5.30 -16.12 4.57
N ASP A 88 6.27 -15.27 4.25
CA ASP A 88 7.41 -14.97 5.11
C ASP A 88 6.96 -14.34 6.43
N GLY A 89 6.11 -13.31 6.36
CA GLY A 89 5.60 -12.62 7.56
C GLY A 89 4.72 -13.52 8.42
N VAL A 90 3.80 -14.29 7.80
CA VAL A 90 2.94 -15.25 8.50
C VAL A 90 3.77 -16.36 9.15
N SER A 91 4.80 -16.85 8.46
CA SER A 91 5.69 -17.90 9.00
C SER A 91 6.48 -17.40 10.21
N GLU A 92 7.00 -16.18 10.17
CA GLU A 92 7.67 -15.56 11.32
C GLU A 92 6.73 -15.44 12.53
N ALA A 93 5.51 -14.94 12.31
CA ALA A 93 4.51 -14.82 13.36
C ALA A 93 4.07 -16.19 13.92
N ALA A 94 3.87 -17.18 13.06
CA ALA A 94 3.51 -18.53 13.48
C ALA A 94 4.62 -19.18 14.33
N GLN A 95 5.90 -18.85 14.07
CA GLN A 95 6.99 -19.30 14.92
C GLN A 95 6.90 -18.70 16.31
N LEU A 96 6.65 -17.38 16.41
CA LEU A 96 6.44 -16.69 17.69
C LEU A 96 5.23 -17.25 18.44
N TYR A 97 4.11 -17.47 17.76
CA TYR A 97 2.90 -18.08 18.33
C TYR A 97 3.22 -19.42 19.00
N CYS A 98 3.92 -20.30 18.30
CA CYS A 98 4.26 -21.61 18.85
C CYS A 98 5.21 -21.52 20.05
N GLU A 99 6.12 -20.55 20.09
CA GLU A 99 6.97 -20.33 21.27
C GLU A 99 6.17 -19.80 22.46
N LEU A 100 5.17 -18.93 22.24
CA LEU A 100 4.27 -18.49 23.31
C LEU A 100 3.48 -19.66 23.91
N VAL A 101 2.97 -20.57 23.08
CA VAL A 101 2.32 -21.81 23.54
C VAL A 101 3.28 -22.65 24.39
N ARG A 102 4.53 -22.83 23.94
CA ARG A 102 5.55 -23.59 24.68
C ARG A 102 5.92 -22.96 26.01
N LEU A 103 5.87 -21.63 26.11
CA LEU A 103 6.06 -20.88 27.34
C LEU A 103 4.84 -20.94 28.29
N GLY A 104 3.76 -21.63 27.91
CA GLY A 104 2.59 -21.87 28.74
C GLY A 104 1.44 -20.88 28.53
N ALA A 105 1.56 -19.95 27.57
CA ALA A 105 0.45 -19.07 27.23
C ALA A 105 -0.71 -19.85 26.60
N HIS A 106 -1.94 -19.50 26.94
CA HIS A 106 -3.14 -20.16 26.42
C HIS A 106 -3.56 -19.60 25.05
N MET A 107 -2.61 -19.58 24.11
CA MET A 107 -2.81 -19.00 22.79
C MET A 107 -3.92 -19.73 22.02
N ARG A 108 -4.75 -18.96 21.31
CA ARG A 108 -5.91 -19.45 20.54
C ARG A 108 -5.98 -18.87 19.14
N VAL A 109 -5.58 -17.60 18.99
CA VAL A 109 -5.77 -16.83 17.76
C VAL A 109 -4.45 -16.29 17.23
N ILE A 110 -4.24 -16.43 15.93
CA ILE A 110 -3.30 -15.61 15.17
C ILE A 110 -4.11 -14.63 14.33
N ASP A 111 -3.92 -13.35 14.58
CA ASP A 111 -4.45 -12.27 13.78
C ASP A 111 -3.36 -11.76 12.84
N ILE A 112 -3.56 -11.96 11.53
CA ILE A 112 -2.57 -11.58 10.50
C ILE A 112 -2.68 -10.09 10.10
N GLY A 113 -3.64 -9.37 10.69
CA GLY A 113 -4.00 -8.01 10.32
C GLY A 113 -4.59 -7.92 8.92
N GLY A 114 -4.52 -6.72 8.35
CA GLY A 114 -4.87 -6.49 6.95
C GLY A 114 -3.74 -6.88 5.97
N GLY A 115 -3.80 -6.32 4.77
CA GLY A 115 -2.75 -6.47 3.76
C GLY A 115 -3.17 -7.24 2.53
N LEU A 116 -4.33 -7.91 2.54
CA LEU A 116 -4.98 -8.39 1.32
C LEU A 116 -5.15 -7.20 0.36
N GLY A 117 -4.40 -7.23 -0.74
CA GLY A 117 -4.36 -6.17 -1.71
C GLY A 117 -5.46 -6.29 -2.77
N ILE A 118 -5.61 -5.21 -3.54
CA ILE A 118 -6.58 -5.08 -4.63
C ILE A 118 -5.83 -4.77 -5.92
N ASP A 119 -6.27 -5.41 -7.00
CA ASP A 119 -5.82 -5.09 -8.35
C ASP A 119 -6.59 -3.87 -8.89
N TYR A 120 -6.01 -2.67 -8.76
CA TYR A 120 -6.65 -1.41 -9.20
C TYR A 120 -6.47 -1.14 -10.70
N ASP A 121 -5.34 -1.57 -11.27
CA ASP A 121 -4.99 -1.31 -12.68
C ASP A 121 -5.32 -2.48 -13.62
N GLY A 122 -5.68 -3.65 -13.07
CA GLY A 122 -6.04 -4.86 -13.81
C GLY A 122 -4.83 -5.65 -14.32
N SER A 123 -3.61 -5.27 -13.96
CA SER A 123 -2.38 -5.86 -14.48
C SER A 123 -2.06 -7.23 -13.88
N LYS A 124 -2.62 -7.54 -12.70
CA LYS A 124 -2.29 -8.74 -11.91
C LYS A 124 -0.79 -8.92 -11.68
N SER A 125 -0.07 -7.82 -11.55
CA SER A 125 1.38 -7.80 -11.32
C SER A 125 1.70 -7.49 -9.86
N GLY A 126 2.78 -8.10 -9.36
CA GLY A 126 3.39 -7.79 -8.06
C GLY A 126 4.49 -6.74 -8.14
N GLU A 127 4.80 -6.27 -9.35
CA GLU A 127 5.76 -5.19 -9.62
C GLU A 127 5.09 -3.81 -9.69
N SER A 128 3.76 -3.76 -9.84
CA SER A 128 2.97 -2.52 -9.79
C SER A 128 2.55 -2.23 -8.35
N ASP A 129 2.76 -0.98 -7.92
CA ASP A 129 2.29 -0.49 -6.61
C ASP A 129 0.75 -0.45 -6.50
N LEU A 130 0.05 -0.55 -7.63
CA LEU A 130 -1.42 -0.49 -7.75
C LEU A 130 -2.07 -1.86 -7.98
N SER A 131 -1.31 -2.94 -7.90
CA SER A 131 -1.81 -4.29 -8.18
C SER A 131 -1.30 -5.33 -7.16
N VAL A 132 -1.78 -6.56 -7.32
CA VAL A 132 -1.31 -7.77 -6.65
C VAL A 132 -1.10 -8.90 -7.65
N SER A 133 -0.17 -9.80 -7.37
CA SER A 133 0.12 -10.98 -8.21
C SER A 133 -0.60 -12.25 -7.77
N TYR A 134 -1.75 -12.14 -7.10
CA TYR A 134 -2.45 -13.28 -6.52
C TYR A 134 -3.98 -13.09 -6.49
N SER A 135 -4.69 -14.21 -6.43
CA SER A 135 -6.12 -14.32 -6.14
C SER A 135 -6.40 -14.40 -4.63
N LEU A 136 -7.68 -14.25 -4.25
CA LEU A 136 -8.11 -14.41 -2.86
C LEU A 136 -7.83 -15.83 -2.34
N GLU A 137 -8.03 -16.85 -3.17
CA GLU A 137 -7.78 -18.25 -2.85
C GLU A 137 -6.29 -18.51 -2.62
N GLU A 138 -5.41 -17.93 -3.45
CA GLU A 138 -3.96 -18.03 -3.27
C GLU A 138 -3.50 -17.31 -2.00
N TYR A 139 -4.08 -16.15 -1.68
CA TYR A 139 -3.83 -15.45 -0.42
C TYR A 139 -4.20 -16.32 0.78
N ALA A 140 -5.43 -16.86 0.80
CA ALA A 140 -5.92 -17.70 1.88
C ALA A 140 -5.09 -18.99 2.03
N SER A 141 -4.77 -19.63 0.90
CA SER A 141 -3.94 -20.84 0.87
C SER A 141 -2.53 -20.59 1.40
N ALA A 142 -1.91 -19.47 1.03
CA ALA A 142 -0.59 -19.08 1.51
C ALA A 142 -0.57 -18.90 3.04
N VAL A 143 -1.57 -18.19 3.59
CA VAL A 143 -1.71 -17.99 5.05
C VAL A 143 -1.89 -19.33 5.77
N VAL A 144 -2.87 -20.12 5.35
CA VAL A 144 -3.20 -21.40 6.00
C VAL A 144 -2.02 -22.37 5.93
N SER A 145 -1.36 -22.45 4.78
CA SER A 145 -0.21 -23.34 4.58
C SER A 145 0.98 -22.93 5.45
N ALA A 146 1.28 -21.63 5.55
CA ALA A 146 2.37 -21.12 6.38
C ALA A 146 2.14 -21.42 7.88
N VAL A 147 0.93 -21.14 8.39
CA VAL A 147 0.57 -21.44 9.79
C VAL A 147 0.63 -22.94 10.05
N ARG A 148 -0.01 -23.75 9.20
CA ARG A 148 -0.03 -25.21 9.32
C ARG A 148 1.38 -25.79 9.35
N PHE A 149 2.24 -25.39 8.42
CA PHE A 149 3.61 -25.91 8.33
C PHE A 149 4.39 -25.71 9.63
N VAL A 150 4.31 -24.52 10.23
CA VAL A 150 5.02 -24.21 11.47
C VAL A 150 4.40 -24.95 12.66
N CYS A 151 3.07 -24.96 12.78
CA CYS A 151 2.38 -25.64 13.87
C CYS A 151 2.58 -27.16 13.85
N ASP A 152 2.48 -27.80 12.68
CA ASP A 152 2.71 -29.24 12.49
C ASP A 152 4.14 -29.61 12.92
N ARG A 153 5.14 -28.86 12.47
CA ARG A 153 6.55 -29.10 12.80
C ARG A 153 6.85 -28.93 14.29
N LYS A 154 6.12 -28.04 14.97
CA LYS A 154 6.31 -27.75 16.40
C LYS A 154 5.37 -28.54 17.31
N SER A 155 4.50 -29.38 16.75
CA SER A 155 3.45 -30.14 17.44
C SER A 155 2.54 -29.26 18.30
N VAL A 156 2.16 -28.10 17.75
CA VAL A 156 1.24 -27.14 18.38
C VAL A 156 -0.11 -27.21 17.70
N THR A 157 -1.20 -27.21 18.47
CA THR A 157 -2.57 -27.16 17.94
C THR A 157 -2.77 -25.94 17.05
N HIS A 158 -3.42 -26.13 15.91
CA HIS A 158 -3.66 -25.05 14.95
C HIS A 158 -4.55 -23.96 15.57
N PRO A 159 -4.17 -22.67 15.46
CA PRO A 159 -4.96 -21.56 15.94
C PRO A 159 -6.17 -21.28 15.05
N VAL A 160 -7.10 -20.50 15.58
CA VAL A 160 -8.02 -19.71 14.74
C VAL A 160 -7.21 -18.62 14.04
N ILE A 161 -7.44 -18.45 12.74
CA ILE A 161 -6.80 -17.40 11.94
C ILE A 161 -7.82 -16.27 11.72
N CYS A 162 -7.43 -15.05 12.09
CA CYS A 162 -8.21 -13.83 11.87
C CYS A 162 -7.50 -12.94 10.84
N SER A 163 -8.27 -12.24 10.00
CA SER A 163 -7.77 -11.25 9.04
C SER A 163 -8.61 -9.98 9.10
N GLU A 164 -7.93 -8.84 9.06
CA GLU A 164 -8.51 -7.48 9.11
C GLU A 164 -8.49 -6.83 7.72
N SER A 165 -8.96 -7.54 6.71
CA SER A 165 -8.86 -7.18 5.29
C SER A 165 -9.80 -6.04 4.85
N GLY A 166 -9.75 -4.90 5.53
CA GLY A 166 -10.66 -3.76 5.32
C GLY A 166 -10.66 -3.23 3.89
N ARG A 167 -9.47 -2.96 3.32
CA ARG A 167 -9.32 -2.46 1.93
C ARG A 167 -10.02 -3.36 0.92
N ALA A 168 -9.87 -4.67 1.06
CA ALA A 168 -10.45 -5.63 0.13
C ALA A 168 -11.98 -5.66 0.18
N ILE A 169 -12.56 -5.48 1.38
CA ILE A 169 -14.01 -5.44 1.58
C ILE A 169 -14.62 -4.15 1.03
N VAL A 170 -13.96 -3.00 1.22
CA VAL A 170 -14.53 -1.69 0.92
C VAL A 170 -14.06 -1.08 -0.40
N SER A 171 -13.13 -1.66 -1.15
CA SER A 171 -12.61 -0.98 -2.35
C SER A 171 -13.65 -0.82 -3.47
N HIS A 172 -14.50 -1.82 -3.70
CA HIS A 172 -15.39 -1.87 -4.87
C HIS A 172 -16.83 -1.42 -4.60
N HIS A 173 -17.16 -0.97 -3.37
CA HIS A 173 -18.55 -0.67 -3.00
C HIS A 173 -19.04 0.72 -3.41
N SER A 174 -18.16 1.61 -3.88
CA SER A 174 -18.49 3.01 -4.17
C SER A 174 -17.92 3.44 -5.52
N VAL A 175 -18.70 4.23 -6.25
CA VAL A 175 -18.33 4.83 -7.54
C VAL A 175 -18.59 6.32 -7.45
N LEU A 176 -17.60 7.12 -7.86
CA LEU A 176 -17.72 8.56 -7.92
C LEU A 176 -18.01 8.97 -9.36
N ILE A 177 -19.16 9.59 -9.58
CA ILE A 177 -19.66 9.97 -10.92
C ILE A 177 -19.68 11.49 -11.01
N PHE A 178 -19.03 12.03 -12.04
CA PHE A 178 -19.03 13.45 -12.37
C PHE A 178 -19.44 13.66 -13.82
N GLU A 179 -20.09 14.79 -14.09
CA GLU A 179 -20.35 15.24 -15.45
C GLU A 179 -19.15 16.03 -15.98
N ALA A 180 -18.74 15.73 -17.21
CA ALA A 180 -17.75 16.53 -17.92
C ALA A 180 -18.40 17.80 -18.45
N VAL A 181 -18.09 18.95 -17.84
CA VAL A 181 -18.74 20.24 -18.15
C VAL A 181 -18.17 20.89 -19.40
N SER A 182 -16.90 20.65 -19.71
CA SER A 182 -16.24 21.22 -20.89
C SER A 182 -15.07 20.34 -21.31
N ALA A 183 -14.79 20.32 -22.61
CA ALA A 183 -13.61 19.71 -23.18
C ALA A 183 -13.03 20.68 -24.21
N SER A 184 -11.74 21.01 -24.07
CA SER A 184 -11.01 21.76 -25.09
C SER A 184 -10.44 20.77 -26.10
N GLY A 185 -11.05 20.68 -27.28
CA GLY A 185 -10.43 20.03 -28.43
C GLY A 185 -9.59 21.02 -29.22
N SER A 186 -8.45 20.58 -29.76
CA SER A 186 -7.81 21.31 -30.84
C SER A 186 -8.76 21.30 -32.04
N VAL A 187 -9.42 22.42 -32.31
CA VAL A 187 -10.20 22.59 -33.54
C VAL A 187 -9.20 22.46 -34.67
N GLY A 188 -9.34 21.42 -35.49
CA GLY A 188 -8.67 21.35 -36.78
C GLY A 188 -9.27 22.42 -37.66
N HIS A 189 -8.86 23.67 -37.46
CA HIS A 189 -9.07 24.70 -38.48
C HIS A 189 -8.34 24.21 -39.72
N GLY A 190 -9.09 23.99 -40.81
CA GLY A 190 -8.48 23.91 -42.12
C GLY A 190 -7.70 25.20 -42.28
N VAL A 191 -6.37 25.09 -42.39
CA VAL A 191 -5.51 26.26 -42.29
C VAL A 191 -5.77 27.13 -43.51
N ASP A 192 -6.50 28.23 -43.35
CA ASP A 192 -6.55 29.28 -44.35
C ASP A 192 -5.36 30.21 -44.07
N PRO A 193 -4.41 30.37 -45.01
CA PRO A 193 -3.26 31.23 -44.80
C PRO A 193 -3.64 32.70 -44.56
N THR A 194 -4.89 33.09 -44.83
CA THR A 194 -5.41 34.44 -44.55
C THR A 194 -5.94 34.61 -43.11
N ASP A 195 -6.15 33.52 -42.35
CA ASP A 195 -6.76 33.56 -41.00
C ASP A 195 -5.97 34.38 -39.98
N ILE A 196 -4.66 34.54 -40.19
CA ILE A 196 -3.79 35.31 -39.29
C ILE A 196 -3.11 36.50 -39.97
N GLU A 197 -3.44 36.80 -41.23
CA GLU A 197 -2.81 37.89 -41.98
C GLU A 197 -3.00 39.23 -41.24
N PHE A 198 -4.20 39.45 -40.68
CA PHE A 198 -4.50 40.58 -39.78
C PHE A 198 -3.66 40.60 -38.49
N LEU A 199 -3.33 39.44 -37.93
CA LEU A 199 -2.46 39.36 -36.75
C LEU A 199 -1.00 39.69 -37.09
N LEU A 200 -0.59 39.49 -38.35
CA LEU A 200 0.74 39.76 -38.87
C LEU A 200 0.93 41.20 -39.41
N GLU A 201 -0.14 41.99 -39.56
CA GLU A 201 -0.08 43.37 -40.08
C GLU A 201 0.77 44.32 -39.20
N GLY A 202 1.00 43.98 -37.93
CA GLY A 202 1.81 44.77 -36.99
C GLY A 202 3.23 44.26 -36.71
N TYR A 203 3.63 43.11 -37.24
CA TYR A 203 4.93 42.48 -36.97
C TYR A 203 5.97 42.74 -38.07
N SER A 204 7.25 42.50 -37.76
CA SER A 204 8.36 42.70 -38.70
C SER A 204 8.29 41.75 -39.92
N GLU A 205 8.95 42.13 -41.02
CA GLU A 205 9.04 41.31 -42.24
C GLU A 205 9.64 39.92 -41.95
N GLU A 206 10.56 39.83 -40.98
CA GLU A 206 11.16 38.56 -40.56
C GLU A 206 10.15 37.64 -39.87
N ALA A 207 9.27 38.18 -39.03
CA ALA A 207 8.20 37.40 -38.39
C ALA A 207 7.18 36.88 -39.43
N ARG A 208 6.90 37.67 -40.47
CA ARG A 208 6.06 37.22 -41.60
C ARG A 208 6.71 36.07 -42.37
N SER A 209 8.02 36.16 -42.60
CA SER A 209 8.80 35.09 -43.25
C SER A 209 8.80 33.81 -42.42
N ASP A 210 9.03 33.90 -41.11
CA ASP A 210 9.02 32.72 -40.23
C ASP A 210 7.65 32.03 -40.19
N TYR A 211 6.56 32.80 -40.22
CA TYR A 211 5.22 32.23 -40.35
C TYR A 211 4.99 31.53 -41.70
N GLN A 212 5.40 32.15 -42.82
CA GLN A 212 5.28 31.51 -44.15
C GLN A 212 6.07 30.20 -44.22
N ASN A 213 7.26 30.18 -43.63
CA ASN A 213 8.09 28.98 -43.54
C ASN A 213 7.46 27.91 -42.65
N LEU A 214 6.91 28.29 -41.49
CA LEU A 214 6.13 27.39 -40.62
C LEU A 214 4.94 26.78 -41.36
N TYR A 215 4.19 27.61 -42.10
CA TYR A 215 3.01 27.19 -42.86
C TYR A 215 3.38 26.21 -43.99
N ALA A 216 4.44 26.52 -44.76
CA ALA A 216 4.94 25.64 -45.80
C ALA A 216 5.41 24.29 -45.23
N ALA A 217 6.16 24.31 -44.12
CA ALA A 217 6.60 23.11 -43.42
C ALA A 217 5.41 22.27 -42.91
N ALA A 218 4.36 22.92 -42.39
CA ALA A 218 3.16 22.25 -41.89
C ALA A 218 2.38 21.57 -43.02
N ILE A 219 2.23 22.21 -44.19
CA ILE A 219 1.62 21.59 -45.38
C ILE A 219 2.44 20.39 -45.87
N GLN A 220 3.77 20.50 -45.81
CA GLN A 220 4.68 19.45 -46.26
C GLN A 220 4.85 18.30 -45.25
N GLY A 221 4.32 18.44 -44.03
CA GLY A 221 4.45 17.45 -42.96
C GLY A 221 5.86 17.40 -42.34
N GLU A 222 6.64 18.48 -42.48
CA GLU A 222 8.00 18.57 -41.92
C GLU A 222 7.98 19.03 -40.47
N PHE A 223 7.82 18.08 -39.55
CA PHE A 223 7.64 18.37 -38.12
C PHE A 223 8.81 19.12 -37.47
N GLU A 224 10.06 18.75 -37.79
CA GLU A 224 11.26 19.42 -37.24
C GLU A 224 11.37 20.87 -37.72
N SER A 225 11.12 21.11 -39.01
CA SER A 225 11.05 22.45 -39.61
C SER A 225 9.92 23.27 -38.96
N CYS A 226 8.75 22.68 -38.71
CA CYS A 226 7.66 23.34 -38.00
C CYS A 226 8.06 23.77 -36.58
N LEU A 227 8.73 22.90 -35.83
CA LEU A 227 9.17 23.23 -34.48
C LEU A 227 10.18 24.39 -34.49
N LEU A 228 11.12 24.39 -35.44
CA LEU A 228 12.12 25.45 -35.59
C LEU A 228 11.47 26.80 -35.89
N TYR A 229 10.60 26.87 -36.90
CA TYR A 229 9.96 28.13 -37.28
C TYR A 229 8.96 28.61 -36.24
N MET A 230 8.27 27.70 -35.54
CA MET A 230 7.41 28.05 -34.41
C MET A 230 8.22 28.68 -33.27
N ASP A 231 9.41 28.17 -32.96
CA ASP A 231 10.25 28.70 -31.87
C ASP A 231 10.81 30.09 -32.23
N GLN A 232 11.27 30.26 -33.48
CA GLN A 232 11.72 31.55 -34.01
C GLN A 232 10.60 32.60 -34.00
N LEU A 233 9.40 32.22 -34.44
CA LEU A 233 8.23 33.08 -34.43
C LEU A 233 7.84 33.50 -33.00
N LYS A 234 7.84 32.55 -32.05
CA LYS A 234 7.60 32.84 -30.63
C LYS A 234 8.62 33.81 -30.05
N GLN A 235 9.90 33.60 -30.34
CA GLN A 235 10.98 34.45 -29.83
C GLN A 235 10.82 35.90 -30.35
N ARG A 236 10.53 36.08 -31.63
CA ARG A 236 10.32 37.41 -32.22
C ARG A 236 9.07 38.10 -31.67
N CYS A 237 7.98 37.38 -31.46
CA CYS A 237 6.79 37.95 -30.83
C CYS A 237 7.05 38.46 -29.39
N VAL A 238 8.05 37.90 -28.70
CA VAL A 238 8.46 38.35 -27.35
C VAL A 238 9.43 39.54 -27.42
N GLU A 239 10.28 39.60 -28.45
CA GLU A 239 11.33 40.62 -28.58
C GLU A 239 10.83 41.96 -29.18
N GLY A 240 9.69 41.96 -29.88
CA GLY A 240 9.02 43.17 -30.41
C GLY A 240 9.31 43.43 -31.87
#